data_AF-A0A845TIH3-F1
#
_entry.id   AF-A0A845TIH3-F1
#
_cell.length_a   1.000
_cell.length_b   1.000
_cell.length_c   1.000
_cell.angle_alpha   90.00
_cell.angle_beta   90.00
_cell.angle_gamma   90.00
#
_symmetry.space_group_name_H-M   'P 1'
#
loop_
_entity.id
_entity.type
_entity.pdbx_description
1 polymer ?
#
loop_
_entity_poly.entity_id
_entity_poly.type
_entity_poly.pdbx_seq_one_letter_code
_entity_poly.pdbx_strand_id
1 'polypeptide(L)' 'MTKKIRIENADNSSYKVVVQIWDKGYPQGAPDTLVKEVHLDNPTAMTGDDVYLTSTRYLVVKEAAPE' A
#
# COMPACT_ATOMS: atom_id res chain seq x y z
N MET A 1 -17.84 -4.64 -0.72
CA MET A 1 -17.03 -5.57 -1.55
C MET A 1 -15.59 -5.49 -1.08
N THR A 2 -14.95 -6.62 -0.84
CA THR A 2 -13.52 -6.70 -0.51
C THR A 2 -12.76 -7.20 -1.73
N LYS A 3 -11.64 -6.57 -2.06
CA LYS A 3 -10.79 -6.98 -3.18
C LYS A 3 -9.36 -7.14 -2.67
N LYS A 4 -8.81 -8.35 -2.71
CA LYS A 4 -7.38 -8.59 -2.46
C LYS A 4 -6.57 -8.02 -3.61
N ILE A 5 -5.49 -7.30 -3.29
CA ILE A 5 -4.60 -6.68 -4.27
C ILE A 5 -3.19 -7.22 -4.06
N ARG A 6 -2.53 -7.59 -5.16
CA ARG A 6 -1.12 -8.01 -5.17
C ARG A 6 -0.30 -6.96 -5.89
N ILE A 7 0.72 -6.44 -5.21
CA ILE A 7 1.72 -5.52 -5.78
C ILE A 7 3.08 -6.18 -5.61
N GLU A 8 3.93 -6.06 -6.62
CA GLU A 8 5.26 -6.65 -6.69
C GLU A 8 6.29 -5.59 -7.05
N ASN A 9 7.44 -5.61 -6.38
CA ASN A 9 8.64 -4.95 -6.87
C ASN A 9 9.34 -5.88 -7.88
N ALA A 10 9.03 -5.70 -9.16
CA ALA A 10 9.44 -6.61 -10.25
C ALA A 10 10.68 -6.11 -11.01
N ASP A 11 11.62 -5.44 -10.34
CA ASP A 11 12.89 -5.02 -10.93
C ASP A 11 14.10 -5.13 -9.97
N ASN A 12 15.28 -4.79 -10.50
CA ASN A 12 16.55 -4.74 -9.75
C ASN A 12 17.02 -3.30 -9.50
N SER A 13 16.15 -2.31 -9.70
CA SER A 13 16.48 -0.89 -9.52
C SER A 13 16.65 -0.55 -8.03
N SER A 14 17.29 0.58 -7.76
CA SER A 14 17.35 1.16 -6.42
C SER A 14 16.04 1.80 -5.98
N TYR A 15 15.09 2.01 -6.89
CA TYR A 15 13.79 2.60 -6.60
C TYR A 15 12.86 1.54 -6.01
N LYS A 16 12.72 1.53 -4.68
CA LYS A 16 11.90 0.54 -3.98
C LYS A 16 10.44 0.95 -3.96
N VAL A 17 9.53 -0.02 -3.89
CA VAL A 17 8.08 0.25 -3.85
C VAL A 17 7.61 0.26 -2.40
N VAL A 18 6.85 1.29 -2.03
CA VAL A 18 6.12 1.38 -0.76
C VAL A 18 4.63 1.38 -1.04
N VAL A 19 3.91 0.48 -0.37
CA VAL A 19 2.45 0.40 -0.40
C VAL A 19 1.91 0.86 0.94
N GLN A 20 1.14 1.94 0.94
CA GLN A 20 0.44 2.41 2.13
C GLN A 20 -1.02 1.98 2.08
N ILE A 21 -1.54 1.48 3.19
CA ILE A 21 -2.94 1.14 3.40
C ILE A 21 -3.58 2.23 4.22
N TRP A 22 -4.66 2.81 3.71
CA TRP A 22 -5.37 3.91 4.35
C TRP A 22 -6.84 3.59 4.55
N ASP A 23 -7.36 3.92 5.73
CA ASP A 23 -8.79 3.88 6.02
C ASP A 23 -9.38 5.29 5.90
N LYS A 24 -10.48 5.39 5.16
CA LYS A 24 -11.23 6.63 4.99
C LYS A 24 -11.82 7.08 6.32
N GLY A 25 -11.67 8.36 6.64
CA GLY A 25 -12.27 8.95 7.82
C GLY A 25 -13.79 8.81 7.83
N TYR A 26 -14.35 8.52 9.00
CA TYR A 26 -15.79 8.48 9.24
C TYR A 26 -16.14 9.19 10.56
N PRO A 27 -17.18 10.04 10.62
CA PRO A 27 -18.12 10.43 9.55
C PRO A 27 -17.44 11.23 8.42
N GLN A 28 -18.16 11.44 7.31
CA GLN A 28 -17.62 12.14 6.14
C GLN A 28 -17.05 13.51 6.52
N GLY A 29 -15.78 13.75 6.17
CA GLY A 29 -15.02 14.94 6.57
C GLY A 29 -14.02 14.70 7.69
N ALA A 30 -14.09 13.56 8.38
CA ALA A 30 -13.01 13.13 9.27
C ALA A 30 -11.73 12.82 8.47
N PRO A 31 -10.53 13.04 9.04
CA PRO A 31 -9.27 12.70 8.38
C PRO A 31 -9.13 11.20 8.12
N ASP A 32 -8.54 10.86 6.98
CA ASP A 32 -8.13 9.50 6.66
C ASP A 32 -6.94 9.10 7.54
N THR A 33 -6.85 7.80 7.86
CA THR A 33 -5.83 7.27 8.77
C THR A 33 -4.94 6.27 8.05
N LEU A 34 -3.63 6.44 8.20
CA LEU A 34 -2.65 5.45 7.75
C LEU A 34 -2.72 4.24 8.66
N VAL A 35 -3.03 3.08 8.08
CA VAL A 35 -3.16 1.81 8.80
C VAL A 35 -1.83 1.07 8.83
N LYS A 36 -1.15 1.00 7.68
CA LYS A 36 0.05 0.19 7.49
C LYS A 36 0.86 0.70 6.30
N GLU A 37 2.17 0.60 6.40
CA GLU A 37 3.08 0.65 5.26
C GLU A 37 3.68 -0.74 5.02
N VAL A 38 3.77 -1.12 3.76
CA VAL A 38 4.40 -2.35 3.29
C VAL A 38 5.54 -1.94 2.38
N HIS A 39 6.76 -2.20 2.83
CA HIS A 39 7.98 -1.96 2.08
C HIS A 39 8.32 -3.20 1.24
N LEU A 40 8.51 -3.02 -0.06
CA LEU A 40 8.89 -4.06 -1.00
C LEU A 40 10.36 -3.85 -1.42
N ASP A 41 11.27 -4.05 -0.46
CA ASP A 41 12.66 -3.57 -0.55
C ASP A 41 13.60 -4.48 -1.35
N ASN A 42 13.24 -5.74 -1.56
CA ASN A 42 14.01 -6.69 -2.35
C ASN A 42 13.33 -7.01 -3.69
N PRO A 43 14.09 -7.44 -4.72
CA PRO A 43 13.52 -7.95 -5.96
C PRO A 43 12.49 -9.04 -5.66
N THR A 44 11.38 -9.02 -6.39
CA THR A 44 10.22 -9.91 -6.26
C THR A 44 9.51 -9.86 -4.90
N ALA A 45 9.83 -8.87 -4.05
CA ALA A 45 9.04 -8.61 -2.85
C ALA A 45 7.60 -8.29 -3.27
N MET A 46 6.64 -8.94 -2.59
CA MET A 46 5.22 -8.83 -2.90
C MET A 46 4.41 -8.55 -1.64
N THR A 47 3.28 -7.87 -1.82
CA THR A 47 2.31 -7.70 -0.75
C THR A 47 1.71 -9.03 -0.28
N GLY A 48 1.41 -9.11 1.00
CA GLY A 48 0.71 -10.24 1.62
C GLY A 48 -0.80 -10.22 1.39
N ASP A 49 -1.47 -11.22 1.99
CA ASP A 49 -2.91 -11.41 1.91
C ASP A 49 -3.74 -10.35 2.66
N ASP A 50 -3.07 -9.57 3.49
CA ASP A 50 -3.59 -8.47 4.28
C ASP A 50 -3.72 -7.15 3.49
N VAL A 51 -3.32 -7.14 2.22
CA VAL A 51 -3.48 -5.99 1.32
C VAL A 51 -4.76 -6.13 0.50
N TYR A 52 -5.78 -5.37 0.91
CA TYR A 52 -7.10 -5.39 0.27
C TYR A 52 -7.77 -4.01 0.25
N LEU A 53 -8.60 -3.80 -0.76
CA LEU A 53 -9.49 -2.65 -0.90
C LEU A 53 -10.87 -2.98 -0.35
N THR A 54 -11.52 -1.98 0.24
CA THR A 54 -12.95 -2.01 0.59
C THR A 54 -13.58 -0.68 0.20
N SER A 55 -14.87 -0.47 0.48
CA SER A 55 -15.50 0.85 0.30
C SER A 55 -14.89 1.94 1.19
N THR A 56 -14.31 1.55 2.33
CA THR A 56 -13.73 2.41 3.36
C THR A 56 -12.21 2.37 3.40
N ARG A 57 -11.56 1.61 2.50
CA ARG A 57 -10.11 1.43 2.48
C ARG A 57 -9.55 1.66 1.08
N TYR A 58 -8.44 2.38 0.99
CA TYR A 58 -7.71 2.59 -0.25
C TYR A 58 -6.21 2.33 -0.07
N LEU A 59 -5.49 2.25 -1.19
CA LEU A 59 -4.05 2.06 -1.22
C LEU A 59 -3.39 3.27 -1.89
N VAL A 60 -2.21 3.64 -1.39
CA VAL A 60 -1.28 4.55 -2.08
C VAL A 60 -0.03 3.75 -2.41
N VAL A 61 0.34 3.72 -3.69
CA VAL A 61 1.54 3.01 -4.18
C VAL A 61 2.50 4.07 -4.70
N LYS A 62 3.73 4.09 -4.18
CA LYS A 62 4.74 5.08 -4.51
C LYS A 62 6.14 4.47 -4.45
N GLU A 63 7.10 5.15 -5.07
CA GLU A 63 8.50 4.85 -4.82
C GLU A 63 8.89 5.31 -3.41
N ALA A 64 9.81 4.57 -2.79
CA ALA A 64 10.52 5.01 -1.60
C ALA A 64 11.33 6.26 -1.95
N ALA A 65 11.51 7.15 -0.96
CA ALA A 65 12.47 8.22 -1.12
C ALA A 65 13.87 7.62 -1.36
N PRO A 66 14.69 8.22 -2.23
CA PRO A 66 16.07 7.80 -2.38
C PRO A 66 16.81 7.93 -1.04
N GLU A 67 17.54 6.88 -0.64
CA GLU A 67 18.48 6.90 0.50
C GLU A 67 19.73 7.73 0.19
#